data_AF-A0AAV0WA89-F1
#
_entry.id   AF-A0AAV0WA89-F1
#
_cell.length_a   1.000
_cell.length_b   1.000
_cell.length_c   1.000
_cell.angle_alpha   90.00
_cell.angle_beta   90.00
_cell.angle_gamma   90.00
#
_symmetry.space_group_name_H-M   'P 1'
#
loop_
_entity.id
_entity.type
_entity.pdbx_description
1 polymer ?
#
loop_
_entity_poly.entity_id
_entity_poly.type
_entity_poly.pdbx_seq_one_letter_code
_entity_poly.pdbx_strand_id
1 'polypeptide(L)'
;MFPDIEIMKTFHKGSDLVDRLLTYVECFQKKEMMGEVYVAFAKLPTAGEKFVYTYNLLKKYKKLPTECKMTNHKNNKKARKIRADASIKFQNSKFHSALFEYNKSVMTAKIDTEYYALALANRSAALYHLEEYDACIQDIHRALTHNYPIELSYKLYEREVKCLKYMGKISEAKLKFKEFSSSLSLAFIFKEKKKDIEMQIESFLKETNKKEINNEQDKLCVIKLFGSPNKNIPALSKFVKMKYSESMSRCLVVSSDINPGEVLAIEKLYVGVLRRESYGFNCQNCFKRCLNGIPCLKYLIIIIIIIINNTLAIYCDETCRIKSYKSGHKYECLLFSTFNYWPGMDHMEHLSLNIFLKSVCELGLDKYVATVCALNADTTDPMMRGFNNIGKYLSDQFCSVYTLEGNETKRSVSDLFSRHCHAAVMVSIMILAGLQIPNH
;
A
#
# COMPACT_ATOMS: atom_id res chain seq x y z
N MET A 1 -4.29 -20.92 -7.90
CA MET A 1 -2.97 -21.33 -7.37
C MET A 1 -2.01 -21.27 -8.55
N PHE A 2 -1.27 -20.17 -8.74
CA PHE A 2 -0.42 -19.98 -9.92
C PHE A 2 1.06 -20.14 -9.53
N PRO A 3 1.81 -21.00 -10.24
CA PRO A 3 3.23 -21.23 -10.00
C PRO A 3 4.04 -20.15 -10.74
N ASP A 4 4.36 -19.05 -10.07
CA ASP A 4 5.32 -18.05 -10.59
C ASP A 4 6.02 -17.31 -9.43
N ILE A 5 6.46 -18.08 -8.44
CA ILE A 5 7.35 -17.59 -7.37
C ILE A 5 8.79 -17.43 -7.89
N GLU A 6 9.14 -17.98 -9.06
CA GLU A 6 10.51 -17.94 -9.58
C GLU A 6 10.96 -16.60 -10.17
N ILE A 7 10.04 -15.73 -10.61
CA ILE A 7 10.41 -14.41 -11.15
C ILE A 7 10.68 -13.40 -10.02
N MET A 8 10.33 -13.71 -8.76
CA MET A 8 10.60 -12.84 -7.60
C MET A 8 12.02 -12.98 -7.03
N LYS A 9 12.86 -13.89 -7.54
CA LYS A 9 14.21 -14.15 -6.98
C LYS A 9 15.28 -13.10 -7.33
N THR A 10 14.97 -12.02 -8.05
CA THR A 10 15.98 -11.05 -8.51
C THR A 10 15.95 -9.69 -7.80
N PHE A 11 15.16 -9.50 -6.74
CA PHE A 11 15.27 -8.31 -5.89
C PHE A 11 15.77 -8.66 -4.49
N HIS A 12 17.08 -8.47 -4.33
CA HIS A 12 17.85 -8.30 -3.09
C HIS A 12 17.81 -9.43 -2.04
N LYS A 13 18.99 -10.02 -1.83
CA LYS A 13 19.43 -10.55 -0.54
C LYS A 13 19.07 -9.54 0.55
N GLY A 14 18.18 -9.93 1.46
CA GLY A 14 17.96 -9.19 2.69
C GLY A 14 19.30 -9.09 3.41
N SER A 15 19.74 -7.86 3.68
CA SER A 15 20.92 -7.63 4.50
C SER A 15 20.61 -8.08 5.92
N ASP A 16 21.50 -8.87 6.51
CA ASP A 16 21.39 -9.33 7.89
C ASP A 16 21.23 -8.15 8.86
N LEU A 17 20.70 -8.39 10.06
CA LEU A 17 20.60 -7.37 11.12
C LEU A 17 21.95 -6.67 11.39
N VAL A 18 23.05 -7.39 11.16
CA VAL A 18 24.44 -6.95 11.28
C VAL A 18 24.80 -5.86 10.26
N ASP A 19 24.34 -5.98 9.00
CA ASP A 19 24.57 -4.99 7.93
C ASP A 19 23.85 -3.67 8.17
N ARG A 20 22.72 -3.69 8.89
CA ARG A 20 21.91 -2.50 9.19
C ARG A 20 22.56 -1.59 10.24
N LEU A 21 23.19 -2.20 11.24
CA LEU A 21 23.95 -1.52 12.29
C LEU A 21 25.23 -0.88 11.74
N LEU A 22 25.91 -1.56 10.82
CA LEU A 22 27.18 -1.11 10.22
C LEU A 22 27.07 0.29 9.62
N THR A 23 25.97 0.69 8.98
CA THR A 23 25.94 1.99 8.28
C THR A 23 26.04 3.21 9.20
N TYR A 24 25.45 3.17 10.40
CA TYR A 24 25.56 4.28 11.37
C TYR A 24 26.81 4.13 12.24
N VAL A 25 27.19 2.89 12.53
CA VAL A 25 28.24 2.55 13.48
C VAL A 25 29.64 2.61 12.84
N GLU A 26 29.77 2.38 11.54
CA GLU A 26 31.04 2.40 10.80
C GLU A 26 31.82 3.71 10.96
N CYS A 27 31.15 4.86 10.93
CA CYS A 27 31.86 6.15 11.02
C CYS A 27 32.43 6.40 12.43
N PHE A 28 31.81 5.80 13.44
CA PHE A 28 32.25 5.88 14.82
C PHE A 28 33.27 4.78 15.14
N GLN A 29 33.12 3.59 14.54
CA GLN A 29 34.08 2.49 14.64
C GLN A 29 35.42 2.88 14.00
N LYS A 30 35.40 3.49 12.81
CA LYS A 30 36.61 4.02 12.14
C LYS A 30 37.34 5.10 12.93
N LYS A 31 36.68 5.68 13.94
CA LYS A 31 37.25 6.69 14.84
C LYS A 31 37.49 6.13 16.24
N GLU A 32 37.29 4.83 16.47
CA GLU A 32 37.42 4.15 17.76
C GLU A 32 36.52 4.71 18.88
N MET A 33 35.46 5.44 18.53
CA MET A 33 34.60 6.15 19.49
C MET A 33 33.38 5.34 19.97
N MET A 34 33.14 4.16 19.40
CA MET A 34 31.89 3.43 19.66
C MET A 34 31.71 2.99 21.11
N GLY A 35 32.79 2.62 21.79
CA GLY A 35 32.74 2.28 23.21
C GLY A 35 32.21 3.46 24.04
N GLU A 36 32.77 4.65 23.83
CA GLU A 36 32.34 5.88 24.50
C GLU A 36 30.90 6.24 24.16
N VAL A 37 30.50 6.09 22.88
CA VAL A 37 29.14 6.39 22.44
C VAL A 37 28.13 5.49 23.16
N TYR A 38 28.40 4.19 23.27
CA TYR A 38 27.52 3.26 23.98
C TYR A 38 27.50 3.49 25.48
N VAL A 39 28.64 3.82 26.10
CA VAL A 39 28.69 4.15 27.53
C VAL A 39 27.89 5.43 27.81
N ALA A 40 28.05 6.47 27.00
CA ALA A 40 27.30 7.71 27.13
C ALA A 40 25.80 7.48 26.93
N PHE A 41 25.42 6.74 25.88
CA PHE A 41 24.02 6.43 25.58
C PHE A 41 23.36 5.59 26.68
N ALA A 42 24.05 4.58 27.21
CA ALA A 42 23.51 3.70 28.24
C ALA A 42 23.27 4.40 29.59
N LYS A 43 24.01 5.48 29.88
CA LYS A 43 23.85 6.28 31.09
C LYS A 43 22.62 7.21 31.08
N LEU A 44 22.01 7.44 29.91
CA LEU A 44 20.87 8.34 29.78
C LEU A 44 19.60 7.66 30.31
N PRO A 45 18.88 8.27 31.27
CA PRO A 45 17.79 7.59 31.98
C PRO A 45 16.50 7.49 31.17
N THR A 46 16.22 8.44 30.28
CA THR A 46 14.96 8.46 29.52
C THR A 46 15.15 8.21 28.02
N ALA A 47 14.11 7.69 27.36
CA ALA A 47 14.07 7.56 25.90
C ALA A 47 14.21 8.91 25.17
N GLY A 48 13.70 9.99 25.78
CA GLY A 48 13.83 11.36 25.25
C GLY A 48 15.29 11.82 25.21
N GLU A 49 16.03 11.67 26.30
CA GLU A 49 17.44 12.03 26.35
C GLU A 49 18.29 11.16 25.41
N LYS A 50 18.02 9.85 25.37
CA LYS A 50 18.64 8.91 24.41
C LYS A 50 18.41 9.34 22.96
N PHE A 51 17.22 9.81 22.64
CA PHE A 51 16.89 10.35 21.32
C PHE A 51 17.66 11.63 21.02
N VAL A 52 17.62 12.63 21.91
CA VAL A 52 18.30 13.92 21.73
C VAL A 52 19.82 13.73 21.56
N TYR A 53 20.42 12.88 22.38
CA TYR A 53 21.83 12.51 22.26
C TYR A 53 22.14 11.91 20.88
N THR A 54 21.38 10.90 20.47
CA THR A 54 21.56 10.22 19.19
C THR A 54 21.35 11.18 18.00
N TYR A 55 20.30 12.01 18.04
CA TYR A 55 20.00 12.99 16.99
C TYR A 55 21.13 14.00 16.82
N ASN A 56 21.61 14.59 17.92
CA ASN A 56 22.72 15.56 17.89
C ASN A 56 24.02 14.92 17.43
N LEU A 57 24.28 13.67 17.84
CA LEU A 57 25.42 12.91 17.38
C LEU A 57 25.36 12.69 15.86
N LEU A 58 24.25 12.18 15.31
CA LEU A 58 24.13 11.99 13.86
C LEU A 58 24.20 13.31 13.10
N LYS A 59 23.65 14.41 13.64
CA LYS A 59 23.76 15.75 13.06
C LYS A 59 25.22 16.22 12.99
N LYS A 60 25.98 16.10 14.10
CA LYS A 60 27.41 16.47 14.19
C LYS A 60 28.26 15.77 13.12
N TYR A 61 27.95 14.51 12.83
CA TYR A 61 28.70 13.70 11.85
C TYR A 61 28.07 13.68 10.45
N LYS A 62 27.07 14.54 10.18
CA LYS A 62 26.36 14.63 8.89
C LYS A 62 25.78 13.28 8.43
N LYS A 63 25.23 12.53 9.37
CA LYS A 63 24.59 11.22 9.17
C LYS A 63 23.06 11.28 9.18
N LEU A 64 22.49 12.48 9.11
CA LEU A 64 21.07 12.71 8.91
C LEU A 64 20.81 13.07 7.44
N PRO A 65 19.63 12.75 6.90
CA PRO A 65 19.24 13.19 5.57
C PRO A 65 19.17 14.72 5.53
N THR A 66 19.65 15.29 4.42
CA THR A 66 19.65 16.74 4.17
C THR A 66 18.63 17.16 3.12
N GLU A 67 18.09 16.21 2.35
CA GLU A 67 17.09 16.44 1.31
C GLU A 67 16.17 15.22 1.16
N CYS A 68 14.95 15.45 0.69
CA CYS A 68 14.07 14.37 0.24
C CYS A 68 14.34 14.08 -1.25
N LYS A 69 15.04 12.98 -1.55
CA LYS A 69 15.31 12.56 -2.93
C LYS A 69 14.07 11.97 -3.56
N MET A 70 13.53 12.64 -4.58
CA MET A 70 12.45 12.12 -5.39
C MET A 70 13.01 11.37 -6.61
N THR A 71 13.01 10.04 -6.58
CA THR A 71 13.62 9.20 -7.65
C THR A 71 12.63 8.66 -8.67
N ASN A 72 11.32 8.75 -8.38
CA ASN A 72 10.27 8.04 -9.10
C ASN A 72 9.13 8.96 -9.53
N HIS A 73 9.45 10.03 -10.26
CA HIS A 73 8.43 10.92 -10.83
C HIS A 73 7.72 10.29 -12.03
N LYS A 74 6.43 10.62 -12.17
CA LYS A 74 5.65 10.30 -13.37
C LYS A 74 6.31 10.91 -14.62
N ASN A 75 6.60 10.07 -15.62
CA ASN A 75 7.34 10.40 -16.83
C ASN A 75 6.74 9.69 -18.06
N ASN A 76 6.19 10.47 -18.98
CA ASN A 76 5.52 9.95 -20.19
C ASN A 76 6.47 9.23 -21.15
N LYS A 77 7.70 9.72 -21.33
CA LYS A 77 8.71 9.08 -22.19
C LYS A 77 9.08 7.69 -21.64
N LYS A 78 9.25 7.58 -20.32
CA LYS A 78 9.50 6.30 -19.63
C LYS A 78 8.28 5.38 -19.73
N ALA A 79 7.08 5.90 -19.48
CA ALA A 79 5.84 5.13 -19.57
C ALA A 79 5.60 4.56 -20.99
N ARG A 80 5.88 5.35 -22.03
CA ARG A 80 5.82 4.90 -23.44
C ARG A 80 6.75 3.72 -23.70
N LYS A 81 8.00 3.78 -23.23
CA LYS A 81 8.97 2.68 -23.39
C LYS A 81 8.47 1.40 -22.71
N ILE A 82 8.07 1.51 -21.44
CA ILE A 82 7.51 0.37 -20.68
C ILE A 82 6.29 -0.23 -21.41
N ARG A 83 5.41 0.63 -21.95
CA ARG A 83 4.24 0.17 -22.72
C ARG A 83 4.63 -0.54 -24.02
N ALA A 84 5.68 -0.09 -24.70
CA ALA A 84 6.20 -0.76 -25.90
C ALA A 84 6.72 -2.15 -25.55
N ASP A 85 7.53 -2.28 -24.50
CA ASP A 85 8.07 -3.56 -24.01
C ASP A 85 6.94 -4.52 -23.59
N ALA A 86 5.92 -3.99 -22.91
CA ALA A 86 4.71 -4.72 -22.54
C ALA A 86 3.93 -5.22 -23.77
N SER A 87 3.93 -4.45 -24.86
CA SER A 87 3.26 -4.83 -26.11
C SER A 87 3.98 -5.96 -26.83
N ILE A 88 5.30 -6.05 -26.72
CA ILE A 88 6.07 -7.21 -27.19
C ILE A 88 5.68 -8.46 -26.40
N LYS A 89 5.57 -8.34 -25.06
CA LYS A 89 5.10 -9.46 -24.20
C LYS A 89 3.67 -9.89 -24.58
N PHE A 90 2.80 -8.92 -24.82
CA PHE A 90 1.41 -9.16 -25.22
C PHE A 90 1.31 -9.87 -26.58
N GLN A 91 2.08 -9.45 -27.58
CA GLN A 91 2.15 -10.10 -28.90
C GLN A 91 2.62 -11.55 -28.84
N ASN A 92 3.47 -11.87 -27.85
CA ASN A 92 3.92 -13.23 -27.58
C ASN A 92 2.96 -14.02 -26.67
N SER A 93 1.71 -13.58 -26.52
CA SER A 93 0.67 -14.19 -25.67
C SER A 93 1.04 -14.31 -24.19
N LYS A 94 2.05 -13.57 -23.70
CA LYS A 94 2.44 -13.54 -22.29
C LYS A 94 1.61 -12.51 -21.52
N PHE A 95 0.30 -12.77 -21.41
CA PHE A 95 -0.67 -11.78 -20.93
C PHE A 95 -0.46 -11.36 -19.47
N HIS A 96 -0.11 -12.27 -18.56
CA HIS A 96 0.21 -11.92 -17.17
C HIS A 96 1.43 -11.00 -17.07
N SER A 97 2.50 -11.31 -17.80
CA SER A 97 3.70 -10.48 -17.82
C SER A 97 3.46 -9.13 -18.50
N ALA A 98 2.62 -9.10 -19.55
CA ALA A 98 2.19 -7.87 -20.20
C ALA A 98 1.35 -7.00 -19.26
N LEU A 99 0.42 -7.58 -18.51
CA LEU A 99 -0.40 -6.91 -17.50
C LEU A 99 0.48 -6.21 -16.45
N PHE A 100 1.49 -6.91 -15.93
CA PHE A 100 2.43 -6.33 -14.96
C PHE A 100 3.16 -5.09 -15.51
N GLU A 101 3.68 -5.15 -16.73
CA GLU A 101 4.38 -4.02 -17.34
C GLU A 101 3.41 -2.89 -17.75
N TYR A 102 2.21 -3.22 -18.23
CA TYR A 102 1.19 -2.21 -18.47
C TYR A 102 0.80 -1.50 -17.19
N ASN A 103 0.68 -2.21 -16.06
CA ASN A 103 0.44 -1.58 -14.77
C ASN A 103 1.57 -0.63 -14.37
N LYS A 104 2.82 -1.04 -14.54
CA LYS A 104 4.00 -0.18 -14.33
C LYS A 104 3.98 1.06 -15.24
N SER A 105 3.53 0.91 -16.49
CA SER A 105 3.34 2.03 -17.43
C SER A 105 2.28 3.01 -16.93
N VAL A 106 1.11 2.53 -16.50
CA VAL A 106 0.03 3.33 -15.89
C VAL A 106 0.54 4.10 -14.67
N MET A 107 1.28 3.44 -13.78
CA MET A 107 1.89 4.06 -12.60
C MET A 107 2.87 5.16 -12.99
N THR A 108 3.66 4.93 -14.05
CA THR A 108 4.71 5.84 -14.53
C THR A 108 4.16 7.01 -15.35
N ALA A 109 3.05 6.88 -16.05
CA ALA A 109 2.51 7.96 -16.88
C ALA A 109 1.99 9.13 -16.04
N LYS A 110 2.12 10.35 -16.56
CA LYS A 110 1.44 11.53 -16.02
C LYS A 110 -0.06 11.36 -16.25
N ILE A 111 -0.84 11.49 -15.18
CA ILE A 111 -2.30 11.37 -15.22
C ILE A 111 -2.86 12.46 -16.15
N ASP A 112 -4.02 12.19 -16.76
CA ASP A 112 -4.66 13.07 -17.73
C ASP A 112 -3.81 13.36 -18.97
N THR A 113 -2.91 12.44 -19.35
CA THR A 113 -2.21 12.52 -20.64
C THR A 113 -2.60 11.37 -21.53
N GLU A 114 -2.45 11.54 -22.85
CA GLU A 114 -2.67 10.48 -23.82
C GLU A 114 -1.86 9.22 -23.49
N TYR A 115 -0.63 9.37 -22.99
CA TYR A 115 0.20 8.23 -22.55
C TYR A 115 -0.43 7.40 -21.44
N TYR A 116 -1.13 8.05 -20.50
CA TYR A 116 -1.84 7.37 -19.41
C TYR A 116 -3.08 6.66 -19.95
N ALA A 117 -3.87 7.34 -20.79
CA ALA A 117 -5.05 6.75 -21.41
C ALA A 117 -4.70 5.55 -22.30
N LEU A 118 -3.64 5.65 -23.11
CA LEU A 118 -3.12 4.54 -23.91
C LEU A 118 -2.60 3.38 -23.04
N ALA A 119 -1.98 3.67 -21.89
CA ALA A 119 -1.52 2.63 -20.98
C ALA A 119 -2.70 1.86 -20.36
N LEU A 120 -3.77 2.55 -19.96
CA LEU A 120 -5.02 1.94 -19.49
C LEU A 120 -5.70 1.11 -20.60
N ALA A 121 -5.79 1.64 -21.81
CA ALA A 121 -6.34 0.95 -22.97
C ALA A 121 -5.59 -0.34 -23.32
N ASN A 122 -4.25 -0.35 -23.19
CA ASN A 122 -3.46 -1.55 -23.38
C ASN A 122 -3.58 -2.53 -22.19
N ARG A 123 -3.68 -2.01 -20.96
CA ARG A 123 -3.91 -2.83 -19.75
C ARG A 123 -5.25 -3.57 -19.83
N SER A 124 -6.32 -2.91 -20.29
CA SER A 124 -7.61 -3.57 -20.52
C SER A 124 -7.55 -4.64 -21.61
N ALA A 125 -6.65 -4.53 -22.59
CA ALA A 125 -6.44 -5.60 -23.56
C ALA A 125 -5.88 -6.86 -22.88
N ALA A 126 -4.88 -6.71 -22.02
CA ALA A 126 -4.33 -7.83 -21.26
C ALA A 126 -5.38 -8.44 -20.31
N LEU A 127 -6.17 -7.62 -19.63
CA LEU A 127 -7.25 -8.07 -18.74
C LEU A 127 -8.32 -8.87 -19.50
N TYR A 128 -8.71 -8.41 -20.70
CA TYR A 128 -9.64 -9.14 -21.57
C TYR A 128 -9.16 -10.56 -21.90
N HIS A 129 -7.89 -10.72 -22.27
CA HIS A 129 -7.32 -12.05 -22.57
C HIS A 129 -7.11 -12.92 -21.33
N LEU A 130 -7.12 -12.32 -20.13
CA LEU A 130 -7.08 -13.03 -18.85
C LEU A 130 -8.47 -13.33 -18.30
N GLU A 131 -9.53 -13.05 -19.06
CA GLU A 131 -10.95 -13.22 -18.65
C GLU A 131 -11.36 -12.37 -17.43
N GLU A 132 -10.59 -11.33 -17.11
CA GLU A 132 -10.84 -10.38 -16.03
C GLU A 132 -11.77 -9.26 -16.53
N TYR A 133 -13.00 -9.62 -16.91
CA TYR A 133 -13.90 -8.75 -17.67
C TYR A 133 -14.34 -7.49 -16.91
N ASP A 134 -14.66 -7.58 -15.62
CA ASP A 134 -15.01 -6.41 -14.80
C ASP A 134 -13.85 -5.40 -14.73
N ALA A 135 -12.63 -5.89 -14.49
CA ALA A 135 -11.44 -5.06 -14.43
C ALA A 135 -11.09 -4.42 -15.79
N CYS A 136 -11.32 -5.17 -16.88
CA CYS A 136 -11.18 -4.69 -18.24
C CYS A 136 -12.12 -3.51 -18.54
N ILE A 137 -13.42 -3.65 -18.22
CA ILE A 137 -14.42 -2.60 -18.45
C ILE A 137 -14.07 -1.33 -17.64
N GLN A 138 -13.67 -1.48 -16.37
CA GLN A 138 -13.25 -0.35 -15.55
C GLN A 138 -12.08 0.43 -16.18
N ASP A 139 -11.09 -0.26 -16.77
CA ASP A 139 -9.97 0.40 -17.44
C ASP A 139 -10.36 1.04 -18.78
N ILE A 140 -11.32 0.45 -19.50
CA ILE A 140 -11.91 1.07 -20.70
C ILE A 140 -12.55 2.40 -20.33
N HIS A 141 -13.43 2.42 -19.32
CA HIS A 141 -14.08 3.65 -18.87
C HIS A 141 -13.07 4.70 -18.41
N ARG A 142 -12.07 4.29 -17.61
CA ARG A 142 -11.00 5.20 -17.19
C ARG A 142 -10.26 5.78 -18.41
N ALA A 143 -9.87 4.95 -19.37
CA ALA A 143 -9.20 5.44 -20.58
C ALA A 143 -10.05 6.48 -21.31
N LEU A 144 -11.35 6.21 -21.51
CA LEU A 144 -12.30 7.11 -22.18
C LEU A 144 -12.56 8.41 -21.41
N THR A 145 -12.50 8.40 -20.07
CA THR A 145 -12.62 9.62 -19.25
C THR A 145 -11.35 10.49 -19.24
N HIS A 146 -10.24 9.97 -19.76
CA HIS A 146 -8.98 10.68 -19.93
C HIS A 146 -8.73 10.96 -21.42
N ASN A 147 -7.56 11.54 -21.74
CA ASN A 147 -7.19 11.95 -23.10
C ASN A 147 -6.90 10.78 -24.06
N TYR A 148 -7.79 9.79 -24.18
CA TYR A 148 -7.71 8.73 -25.18
C TYR A 148 -8.13 9.28 -26.55
N PRO A 149 -7.40 8.95 -27.64
CA PRO A 149 -7.75 9.44 -28.98
C PRO A 149 -9.15 8.97 -29.42
N ILE A 150 -10.00 9.91 -29.83
CA ILE A 150 -11.40 9.64 -30.16
C ILE A 150 -11.53 8.70 -31.36
N GLU A 151 -10.64 8.84 -32.33
CA GLU A 151 -10.53 8.01 -33.54
C GLU A 151 -10.13 6.55 -33.26
N LEU A 152 -9.61 6.26 -32.05
CA LEU A 152 -9.27 4.92 -31.60
C LEU A 152 -10.32 4.32 -30.64
N SER A 153 -11.27 5.13 -30.17
CA SER A 153 -12.22 4.75 -29.10
C SER A 153 -13.08 3.55 -29.46
N TYR A 154 -13.35 3.32 -30.75
CA TYR A 154 -14.09 2.16 -31.23
C TYR A 154 -13.46 0.83 -30.77
N LYS A 155 -12.13 0.75 -30.62
CA LYS A 155 -11.42 -0.45 -30.14
C LYS A 155 -11.75 -0.78 -28.68
N LEU A 156 -11.99 0.25 -27.87
CA LEU A 156 -12.37 0.09 -26.47
C LEU A 156 -13.82 -0.34 -26.35
N TYR A 157 -14.73 0.31 -27.10
CA TYR A 157 -16.13 -0.09 -27.14
C TYR A 157 -16.32 -1.50 -27.69
N GLU A 158 -15.57 -1.90 -28.72
CA GLU A 158 -15.57 -3.26 -29.25
C GLU A 158 -15.24 -4.28 -28.15
N ARG A 159 -14.20 -4.01 -27.36
CA ARG A 159 -13.78 -4.86 -26.24
C ARG A 159 -14.81 -4.89 -25.13
N GLU A 160 -15.42 -3.75 -24.79
CA GLU A 160 -16.47 -3.64 -23.78
C GLU A 160 -17.72 -4.47 -24.15
N VAL A 161 -18.18 -4.35 -25.41
CA VAL A 161 -19.29 -5.16 -25.95
C VAL A 161 -18.98 -6.66 -25.80
N LYS A 162 -17.75 -7.06 -26.14
CA LYS A 162 -17.30 -8.46 -25.99
C LYS A 162 -17.31 -8.91 -24.53
N CYS A 163 -16.73 -8.12 -23.61
CA CYS A 163 -16.76 -8.40 -22.17
C CYS A 163 -18.19 -8.58 -21.66
N LEU A 164 -19.09 -7.65 -21.97
CA LEU A 164 -20.49 -7.69 -21.52
C LEU A 164 -21.22 -8.94 -22.02
N LYS A 165 -20.98 -9.35 -23.28
CA LYS A 165 -21.53 -10.62 -23.80
C LYS A 165 -20.98 -11.82 -23.04
N TYR A 166 -19.66 -11.88 -22.80
CA TYR A 166 -19.05 -12.98 -22.05
C TYR A 166 -19.51 -13.06 -20.59
N MET A 167 -19.92 -11.94 -20.00
CA MET A 167 -20.52 -11.87 -18.67
C MET A 167 -22.04 -12.17 -18.67
N GLY A 168 -22.64 -12.50 -19.81
CA GLY A 168 -24.09 -12.74 -19.92
C GLY A 168 -24.96 -11.48 -19.87
N LYS A 169 -24.37 -10.28 -19.84
CA LYS A 169 -25.06 -8.98 -19.78
C LYS A 169 -25.47 -8.51 -21.18
N ILE A 170 -26.27 -9.32 -21.88
CA ILE A 170 -26.61 -9.12 -23.30
C ILE A 170 -27.32 -7.78 -23.56
N SER A 171 -28.22 -7.36 -22.66
CA SER A 171 -28.93 -6.08 -22.78
C SER A 171 -27.97 -4.90 -22.73
N GLU A 172 -26.99 -4.91 -21.82
CA GLU A 172 -25.95 -3.88 -21.72
C GLU A 172 -25.03 -3.91 -22.94
N ALA A 173 -24.66 -5.10 -23.42
CA ALA A 173 -23.84 -5.27 -24.62
C ALA A 173 -24.51 -4.65 -25.86
N LYS A 174 -25.83 -4.82 -26.03
CA LYS A 174 -26.60 -4.19 -27.12
C LYS A 174 -26.67 -2.67 -27.02
N LEU A 175 -26.73 -2.11 -25.81
CA LEU A 175 -26.65 -0.66 -25.61
C LEU A 175 -25.27 -0.14 -26.00
N LYS A 176 -24.20 -0.81 -25.54
CA LYS A 176 -22.83 -0.44 -25.86
C LYS A 176 -22.48 -0.61 -27.34
N PHE A 177 -23.14 -1.53 -28.05
CA PHE A 177 -23.00 -1.66 -29.50
C PHE A 177 -23.39 -0.37 -30.24
N LYS A 178 -24.40 0.37 -29.76
CA LYS A 178 -24.77 1.67 -30.36
C LYS A 178 -23.66 2.71 -30.20
N GLU A 179 -23.06 2.79 -29.01
CA GLU A 179 -21.92 3.67 -28.73
C GLU A 179 -20.70 3.28 -29.58
N PHE A 180 -20.46 1.97 -29.76
CA PHE A 180 -19.45 1.43 -30.66
C PHE A 180 -19.66 1.90 -32.11
N SER A 181 -20.86 1.74 -32.68
CA SER A 181 -21.17 2.17 -34.05
C SER A 181 -20.96 3.68 -34.23
N SER A 182 -21.39 4.50 -33.27
CA SER A 182 -21.12 5.94 -33.29
C SER A 182 -19.62 6.24 -33.26
N SER A 183 -18.85 5.60 -32.37
CA SER A 183 -17.40 5.79 -32.30
C SER A 183 -16.65 5.29 -33.55
N LEU A 184 -17.10 4.20 -34.17
CA LEU A 184 -16.51 3.64 -35.39
C LEU A 184 -16.66 4.60 -36.57
N SER A 185 -17.73 5.39 -36.61
CA SER A 185 -17.94 6.42 -37.64
C SER A 185 -16.82 7.48 -37.63
N LEU A 186 -16.30 7.81 -36.43
CA LEU A 186 -15.22 8.79 -36.23
C LEU A 186 -13.81 8.23 -36.52
N ALA A 187 -13.66 6.91 -36.68
CA ALA A 187 -12.36 6.29 -36.91
C ALA A 187 -11.80 6.62 -38.31
N PHE A 188 -10.48 6.80 -38.43
CA PHE A 188 -9.79 6.96 -39.72
C PHE A 188 -9.59 5.62 -40.43
N ILE A 189 -10.70 5.03 -40.88
CA ILE A 189 -10.77 3.70 -41.53
C ILE A 189 -11.66 3.80 -42.79
N PHE A 190 -11.31 3.04 -43.83
CA PHE A 190 -12.12 2.93 -45.05
C PHE A 190 -13.53 2.41 -44.76
N LYS A 191 -14.51 2.89 -45.55
CA LYS A 191 -15.94 2.64 -45.32
C LYS A 191 -16.29 1.15 -45.39
N GLU A 192 -15.70 0.37 -46.29
CA GLU A 192 -15.95 -1.08 -46.34
C GLU A 192 -15.48 -1.77 -45.06
N LYS A 193 -14.27 -1.42 -44.59
CA LYS A 193 -13.70 -2.01 -43.38
C LYS A 193 -14.48 -1.64 -42.12
N LYS A 194 -15.07 -0.44 -42.05
CA LYS A 194 -15.99 -0.08 -40.95
C LYS A 194 -17.22 -1.01 -40.93
N LYS A 195 -17.86 -1.23 -42.08
CA LYS A 195 -19.01 -2.14 -42.19
C LYS A 195 -18.66 -3.57 -41.80
N ASP A 196 -17.49 -4.06 -42.22
CA ASP A 196 -17.02 -5.40 -41.88
C ASP A 196 -16.86 -5.59 -40.35
N ILE A 197 -16.20 -4.65 -39.68
CA ILE A 197 -16.05 -4.70 -38.21
C ILE A 197 -17.43 -4.65 -37.53
N GLU A 198 -18.33 -3.79 -37.99
CA GLU A 198 -19.69 -3.68 -37.42
C GLU A 198 -20.49 -4.99 -37.56
N MET A 199 -20.47 -5.60 -38.75
CA MET A 199 -21.12 -6.91 -38.99
C MET A 199 -20.52 -8.03 -38.15
N GLN A 200 -19.20 -8.05 -37.95
CA GLN A 200 -18.54 -9.06 -37.11
C GLN A 200 -19.01 -9.00 -35.65
N ILE A 201 -19.13 -7.80 -35.09
CA ILE A 201 -19.60 -7.61 -33.71
C ILE A 201 -21.10 -7.90 -33.60
N GLU A 202 -21.90 -7.50 -34.60
CA GLU A 202 -23.32 -7.81 -34.61
C GLU A 202 -23.59 -9.33 -34.70
N SER A 203 -22.85 -10.04 -35.56
CA SER A 203 -22.87 -11.51 -35.63
C SER A 203 -22.47 -12.13 -34.29
N PHE A 204 -21.37 -11.64 -33.71
CA PHE A 204 -20.93 -12.09 -32.40
C PHE A 204 -22.02 -11.89 -31.34
N LEU A 205 -22.77 -10.79 -31.32
CA LEU A 205 -23.86 -10.59 -30.36
C LEU A 205 -25.07 -11.53 -30.57
N LYS A 206 -25.29 -12.02 -31.78
CA LYS A 206 -26.40 -12.95 -32.12
C LYS A 206 -26.07 -14.40 -31.78
N GLU A 207 -24.80 -14.76 -31.68
CA GLU A 207 -24.38 -16.09 -31.26
C GLU A 207 -24.87 -16.41 -29.84
N THR A 208 -25.68 -17.46 -29.72
CA THR A 208 -26.09 -18.03 -28.44
C THR A 208 -24.92 -18.73 -27.77
N ASN A 209 -24.36 -18.10 -26.73
CA ASN A 209 -23.36 -18.75 -25.88
C ASN A 209 -24.05 -19.76 -24.95
N LYS A 210 -23.76 -21.06 -25.11
CA LYS A 210 -24.12 -22.16 -24.17
C LYS A 210 -23.27 -22.19 -22.89
N LYS A 211 -22.55 -21.11 -22.55
CA LYS A 211 -21.86 -21.06 -21.26
C LYS A 211 -22.86 -20.59 -20.22
N GLU A 212 -23.48 -21.55 -19.54
CA GLU A 212 -24.07 -21.34 -18.23
C GLU A 212 -23.00 -20.72 -17.34
N ILE A 213 -23.11 -19.42 -17.10
CA ILE A 213 -22.38 -18.80 -16.01
C ILE A 213 -23.11 -19.30 -14.77
N ASN A 214 -22.54 -20.30 -14.12
CA ASN A 214 -22.85 -20.59 -12.73
C ASN A 214 -22.55 -19.30 -11.96
N ASN A 215 -23.55 -18.44 -11.81
CA ASN A 215 -23.61 -17.42 -10.78
C ASN A 215 -23.75 -18.13 -9.42
N GLU A 216 -22.83 -19.04 -9.11
CA GLU A 216 -22.38 -19.19 -7.74
C GLU A 216 -21.51 -17.98 -7.46
N GLN A 217 -22.18 -16.84 -7.38
CA GLN A 217 -21.60 -15.64 -6.82
C GLN A 217 -21.17 -16.04 -5.43
N ASP A 218 -19.85 -16.16 -5.25
CA ASP A 218 -19.14 -16.44 -4.02
C ASP A 218 -20.02 -16.05 -2.85
N LYS A 219 -20.68 -17.05 -2.25
CA LYS A 219 -21.45 -16.88 -1.03
C LYS A 219 -20.38 -16.56 -0.01
N LEU A 220 -20.04 -15.27 0.11
CA LEU A 220 -18.88 -14.78 0.84
C LEU A 220 -18.98 -15.40 2.22
N CYS A 221 -18.15 -16.40 2.49
CA CYS A 221 -18.21 -17.13 3.75
C CYS A 221 -17.70 -16.15 4.78
N VAL A 222 -18.63 -15.41 5.41
CA VAL A 222 -18.29 -14.41 6.39
C VAL A 222 -17.68 -15.17 7.55
N ILE A 223 -16.35 -15.06 7.68
CA ILE A 223 -15.60 -15.60 8.81
C ILE A 223 -16.20 -14.97 10.06
N LYS A 224 -16.66 -15.80 10.99
CA LYS A 224 -17.29 -15.39 12.25
C LYS A 224 -16.52 -15.99 13.41
N LEU A 225 -16.46 -15.23 14.50
CA LEU A 225 -15.91 -15.73 15.76
C LEU A 225 -16.70 -16.94 16.24
N PHE A 226 -15.99 -17.89 16.81
CA PHE A 226 -16.61 -18.98 17.55
C PHE A 226 -17.30 -18.42 18.79
N GLY A 227 -18.61 -18.66 18.92
CA GLY A 227 -19.43 -18.02 19.96
C GLY A 227 -19.72 -16.54 19.67
N SER A 228 -19.92 -15.75 20.73
CA SER A 228 -20.09 -14.30 20.59
C SER A 228 -18.74 -13.58 20.77
N PRO A 229 -18.62 -12.31 20.36
CA PRO A 229 -17.49 -11.46 20.76
C PRO A 229 -17.30 -11.40 22.28
N ASN A 230 -16.05 -11.32 22.72
CA ASN A 230 -15.71 -11.06 24.12
C ASN A 230 -16.12 -9.62 24.51
N LYS A 231 -16.63 -9.46 25.74
CA LYS A 231 -17.16 -8.19 26.25
C LYS A 231 -16.10 -7.06 26.25
N ASN A 232 -14.87 -7.39 26.62
CA ASN A 232 -13.80 -6.41 26.83
C ASN A 232 -12.85 -6.35 25.62
N ILE A 233 -12.73 -7.45 24.86
CA ILE A 233 -11.87 -7.53 23.67
C ILE A 233 -12.71 -8.06 22.49
N PRO A 234 -13.52 -7.22 21.83
CA PRO A 234 -14.50 -7.68 20.83
C PRO A 234 -13.91 -8.43 19.63
N ALA A 235 -12.62 -8.27 19.36
CA ALA A 235 -11.92 -9.03 18.34
C ALA A 235 -11.72 -10.52 18.70
N LEU A 236 -11.93 -10.91 19.95
CA LEU A 236 -11.76 -12.27 20.43
C LEU A 236 -13.10 -12.96 20.66
N SER A 237 -13.11 -14.29 20.57
CA SER A 237 -14.22 -15.13 21.03
C SER A 237 -14.48 -14.92 22.52
N LYS A 238 -15.74 -15.02 22.95
CA LYS A 238 -16.16 -15.00 24.37
C LYS A 238 -15.44 -16.05 25.23
N PHE A 239 -14.94 -17.11 24.60
CA PHE A 239 -14.22 -18.20 25.26
C PHE A 239 -12.73 -17.91 25.46
N VAL A 240 -12.21 -16.84 24.87
CA VAL A 240 -10.83 -16.39 25.07
C VAL A 240 -10.80 -15.35 26.17
N LYS A 241 -9.88 -15.50 27.12
CA LYS A 241 -9.64 -14.58 28.24
C LYS A 241 -8.19 -14.15 28.26
N MET A 242 -7.95 -12.90 28.63
CA MET A 242 -6.60 -12.43 28.94
C MET A 242 -6.23 -12.86 30.37
N LYS A 243 -5.00 -13.32 30.57
CA LYS A 243 -4.41 -13.60 31.88
C LYS A 243 -2.99 -13.03 31.93
N TYR A 244 -2.48 -12.85 33.14
CA TYR A 244 -1.07 -12.57 33.38
C TYR A 244 -0.33 -13.88 33.70
N SER A 245 0.87 -14.03 33.17
CA SER A 245 1.84 -15.06 33.53
C SER A 245 3.18 -14.40 33.79
N GLU A 246 3.90 -14.81 34.83
CA GLU A 246 5.24 -14.28 35.11
C GLU A 246 6.22 -14.50 33.94
N SER A 247 6.11 -15.62 33.23
CA SER A 247 7.01 -15.97 32.12
C SER A 247 6.66 -15.29 30.80
N MET A 248 5.39 -14.95 30.58
CA MET A 248 4.86 -14.47 29.29
C MET A 248 4.23 -13.08 29.37
N SER A 249 4.19 -12.46 30.55
CA SER A 249 3.37 -11.27 30.81
C SER A 249 1.91 -11.52 30.43
N ARG A 250 1.23 -10.58 29.76
CA ARG A 250 -0.13 -10.75 29.22
C ARG A 250 -0.17 -11.88 28.20
N CYS A 251 -1.02 -12.87 28.44
CA CYS A 251 -1.29 -13.97 27.52
C CYS A 251 -2.80 -14.17 27.30
N LEU A 252 -3.16 -14.85 26.21
CA LEU A 252 -4.53 -15.27 25.93
C LEU A 252 -4.67 -16.75 26.24
N VAL A 253 -5.73 -17.11 26.98
CA VAL A 253 -6.08 -18.49 27.32
C VAL A 253 -7.52 -18.77 26.92
N VAL A 254 -7.81 -20.02 26.58
CA VAL A 254 -9.17 -20.48 26.31
C VAL A 254 -9.82 -21.03 27.59
N SER A 255 -11.12 -20.86 27.71
CA SER A 255 -11.91 -21.38 28.84
C SER A 255 -12.83 -22.54 28.47
N SER A 256 -12.69 -23.08 27.27
CA SER A 256 -13.44 -24.23 26.75
C SER A 256 -12.60 -24.98 25.73
N ASP A 257 -12.98 -26.21 25.44
CA ASP A 257 -12.41 -26.98 24.33
C ASP A 257 -12.67 -26.25 23.01
N ILE A 258 -11.66 -26.25 22.14
CA ILE A 258 -11.69 -25.62 20.83
C ILE A 258 -11.49 -26.69 19.76
N ASN A 259 -12.40 -26.76 18.80
CA ASN A 259 -12.29 -27.69 17.67
C ASN A 259 -11.45 -27.10 16.53
N PRO A 260 -10.75 -27.93 15.75
CA PRO A 260 -10.07 -27.48 14.53
C PRO A 260 -11.01 -26.70 13.60
N GLY A 261 -10.58 -25.51 13.18
CA GLY A 261 -11.35 -24.61 12.31
C GLY A 261 -12.19 -23.55 13.03
N GLU A 262 -12.30 -23.61 14.37
CA GLU A 262 -12.97 -22.56 15.14
C GLU A 262 -12.13 -21.27 15.18
N VAL A 263 -12.79 -20.14 14.90
CA VAL A 263 -12.13 -18.84 14.80
C VAL A 263 -12.13 -18.16 16.16
N LEU A 264 -10.95 -18.02 16.77
CA LEU A 264 -10.79 -17.43 18.10
C LEU A 264 -10.58 -15.91 18.10
N ALA A 265 -10.04 -15.37 17.00
CA ALA A 265 -9.72 -13.96 16.86
C ALA A 265 -9.99 -13.46 15.44
N ILE A 266 -10.60 -12.29 15.33
CA ILE A 266 -10.76 -11.51 14.10
C ILE A 266 -10.36 -10.08 14.44
N GLU A 267 -9.09 -9.76 14.22
CA GLU A 267 -8.56 -8.43 14.50
C GLU A 267 -8.54 -7.56 13.24
N LYS A 268 -9.04 -6.34 13.39
CA LYS A 268 -8.86 -5.30 12.40
C LYS A 268 -7.54 -4.59 12.70
N LEU A 269 -6.65 -4.56 11.72
CA LEU A 269 -5.36 -3.88 11.84
C LEU A 269 -5.53 -2.37 12.05
N TYR A 270 -4.68 -1.78 12.89
CA TYR A 270 -4.53 -0.33 12.97
C TYR A 270 -3.78 0.20 11.74
N VAL A 271 -2.60 -0.34 11.46
CA VAL A 271 -1.75 0.03 10.31
C VAL A 271 -1.11 -1.24 9.75
N GLY A 272 -0.89 -1.25 8.43
CA GLY A 272 -0.08 -2.25 7.76
C GLY A 272 0.81 -1.58 6.72
N VAL A 273 1.84 -2.30 6.28
CA VAL A 273 2.72 -1.87 5.19
C VAL A 273 2.86 -3.00 4.19
N LEU A 274 2.83 -2.67 2.90
CA LEU A 274 3.14 -3.64 1.87
C LEU A 274 4.64 -3.89 1.82
N ARG A 275 5.02 -5.12 1.46
CA ARG A 275 6.39 -5.37 1.02
C ARG A 275 6.60 -4.81 -0.39
N ARG A 276 7.84 -4.48 -0.72
CA ARG A 276 8.21 -3.78 -1.97
C ARG A 276 7.74 -4.51 -3.22
N GLU A 277 7.77 -5.84 -3.17
CA GLU A 277 7.35 -6.71 -4.26
C GLU A 277 5.88 -6.46 -4.59
N SER A 278 5.05 -6.13 -3.59
CA SER A 278 3.60 -5.98 -3.71
C SER A 278 3.11 -4.59 -4.13
N TYR A 279 3.98 -3.58 -4.21
CA TYR A 279 3.60 -2.20 -4.55
C TYR A 279 2.91 -2.07 -5.91
N GLY A 280 3.28 -2.95 -6.84
CA GLY A 280 2.74 -2.95 -8.20
C GLY A 280 1.47 -3.78 -8.38
N PHE A 281 0.92 -4.40 -7.34
CA PHE A 281 -0.28 -5.23 -7.51
C PHE A 281 -1.17 -5.37 -6.27
N ASN A 282 -0.86 -4.71 -5.16
CA ASN A 282 -1.75 -4.61 -3.99
C ASN A 282 -2.12 -3.16 -3.70
N CYS A 283 -3.34 -2.95 -3.23
CA CYS A 283 -3.78 -1.67 -2.73
C CYS A 283 -2.97 -1.25 -1.50
N GLN A 284 -2.44 -0.04 -1.49
CA GLN A 284 -1.72 0.50 -0.33
C GLN A 284 -2.62 0.76 0.89
N ASN A 285 -3.95 0.77 0.73
CA ASN A 285 -4.90 1.00 1.81
C ASN A 285 -5.53 -0.29 2.35
N CYS A 286 -6.08 -1.14 1.48
CA CYS A 286 -6.81 -2.34 1.89
C CYS A 286 -6.00 -3.63 1.73
N PHE A 287 -4.77 -3.55 1.20
CA PHE A 287 -3.87 -4.67 0.93
C PHE A 287 -4.40 -5.74 -0.03
N LYS A 288 -5.62 -5.62 -0.54
CA LYS A 288 -6.16 -6.51 -1.57
C LYS A 288 -5.34 -6.40 -2.84
N ARG A 289 -5.16 -7.53 -3.52
CA ARG A 289 -4.57 -7.57 -4.85
C ARG A 289 -5.49 -6.80 -5.81
N CYS A 290 -4.93 -5.84 -6.56
CA CYS A 290 -5.64 -5.10 -7.61
C CYS A 290 -4.96 -5.41 -8.96
N LEU A 291 -5.71 -5.96 -9.91
CA LEU A 291 -5.22 -6.21 -11.27
C LEU A 291 -5.17 -4.93 -12.12
N ASN A 292 -6.08 -3.99 -11.83
CA ASN A 292 -6.25 -2.72 -12.52
C ASN A 292 -6.17 -1.53 -11.55
N GLY A 293 -5.26 -1.57 -10.58
CA GLY A 293 -5.14 -0.50 -9.57
C GLY A 293 -4.92 0.89 -10.18
N ILE A 294 -5.51 1.92 -9.57
CA ILE A 294 -5.28 3.32 -9.93
C ILE A 294 -4.07 3.87 -9.16
N PRO A 295 -3.18 4.63 -9.80
CA PRO A 295 -2.04 5.19 -9.10
C PRO A 295 -2.42 6.34 -8.17
N CYS A 296 -1.50 6.71 -7.28
CA CYS A 296 -1.58 7.97 -6.54
C CYS A 296 -1.75 9.17 -7.48
N LEU A 297 -2.63 10.10 -7.09
CA LEU A 297 -2.80 11.37 -7.78
C LEU A 297 -1.70 12.36 -7.45
N LYS A 298 -1.56 13.33 -8.35
CA LYS A 298 -1.03 14.65 -8.07
C LYS A 298 -2.06 15.39 -7.23
N TYR A 299 -1.84 15.57 -5.93
CA TYR A 299 -2.60 16.60 -5.21
C TYR A 299 -1.97 17.95 -5.52
N LEU A 300 -2.75 18.79 -6.21
CA LEU A 300 -2.47 20.21 -6.37
C LEU A 300 -2.95 20.89 -5.08
N ILE A 301 -2.06 21.13 -4.12
CA ILE A 301 -2.34 22.13 -3.09
C ILE A 301 -1.64 23.41 -3.53
N ILE A 302 -2.47 24.42 -3.75
CA ILE A 302 -2.12 25.80 -4.09
C ILE A 302 -1.26 26.34 -2.93
N ILE A 303 -0.19 27.04 -3.29
CA ILE A 303 0.90 27.59 -2.46
C ILE A 303 2.09 26.61 -2.30
N ILE A 304 3.11 26.90 -3.11
CA ILE A 304 4.43 26.26 -3.25
C ILE A 304 4.41 24.97 -4.07
N ILE A 305 5.05 25.06 -5.24
CA ILE A 305 5.21 24.03 -6.26
C ILE A 305 5.94 22.82 -5.65
N ILE A 306 5.19 21.82 -5.18
CA ILE A 306 5.72 20.47 -4.99
C ILE A 306 4.77 19.50 -5.68
N ILE A 307 5.13 19.12 -6.90
CA ILE A 307 4.45 18.10 -7.68
C ILE A 307 4.77 16.73 -7.04
N ILE A 308 3.95 16.29 -6.09
CA ILE A 308 4.08 14.96 -5.49
C ILE A 308 3.52 13.94 -6.47
N ASN A 309 4.39 13.13 -7.07
CA ASN A 309 4.03 12.10 -8.05
C ASN A 309 4.86 10.85 -7.78
N ASN A 310 4.47 10.04 -6.80
CA ASN A 310 5.14 8.77 -6.53
C ASN A 310 4.52 7.65 -7.39
N THR A 311 5.34 6.94 -8.16
CA THR A 311 4.91 5.82 -9.01
C THR A 311 4.82 4.49 -8.25
N LEU A 312 4.89 4.46 -6.91
CA LEU A 312 4.98 3.23 -6.11
C LEU A 312 3.71 2.89 -5.31
N ALA A 313 2.64 3.68 -5.46
CA ALA A 313 1.38 3.47 -4.76
C ALA A 313 0.23 3.26 -5.75
N ILE A 314 -0.51 2.17 -5.57
CA ILE A 314 -1.77 1.90 -6.27
C ILE A 314 -2.90 1.65 -5.29
N TYR A 315 -4.12 1.86 -5.77
CA TYR A 315 -5.37 1.71 -5.04
C TYR A 315 -6.38 0.95 -5.88
N CYS A 316 -7.24 0.14 -5.27
CA CYS A 316 -8.25 -0.56 -6.06
C CYS A 316 -9.29 0.45 -6.64
N ASP A 317 -9.60 1.50 -5.90
CA ASP A 317 -10.56 2.54 -6.27
C ASP A 317 -10.25 3.90 -5.59
N GLU A 318 -11.11 4.89 -5.88
CA GLU A 318 -11.02 6.23 -5.30
C GLU A 318 -11.19 6.23 -3.77
N THR A 319 -12.08 5.38 -3.27
CA THR A 319 -12.37 5.27 -1.84
C THR A 319 -11.11 4.90 -1.07
N CYS A 320 -10.37 3.90 -1.55
CA CYS A 320 -9.10 3.48 -0.97
C CYS A 320 -8.03 4.56 -1.10
N ARG A 321 -7.98 5.26 -2.24
CA ARG A 321 -7.02 6.35 -2.48
C ARG A 321 -7.22 7.52 -1.52
N ILE A 322 -8.47 7.96 -1.32
CA ILE A 322 -8.83 9.03 -0.39
C ILE A 322 -8.55 8.61 1.05
N LYS A 323 -8.91 7.39 1.45
CA LYS A 323 -8.64 6.87 2.80
C LYS A 323 -7.14 6.87 3.10
N SER A 324 -6.32 6.34 2.19
CA SER A 324 -4.86 6.34 2.29
C SER A 324 -4.30 7.76 2.47
N TYR A 325 -4.77 8.70 1.64
CA TYR A 325 -4.34 10.10 1.70
C TYR A 325 -4.62 10.71 3.08
N LYS A 326 -5.84 10.50 3.60
CA LYS A 326 -6.25 10.99 4.93
C LYS A 326 -5.48 10.31 6.06
N SER A 327 -5.08 9.04 5.91
CA SER A 327 -4.42 8.26 6.96
C SER A 327 -2.89 8.39 6.98
N GLY A 328 -2.31 9.35 6.25
CA GLY A 328 -0.87 9.64 6.32
C GLY A 328 -0.14 9.61 4.99
N HIS A 329 -0.73 9.05 3.91
CA HIS A 329 -0.04 8.97 2.63
C HIS A 329 0.34 10.34 2.06
N LYS A 330 -0.39 11.40 2.41
CA LYS A 330 -0.07 12.79 2.02
C LYS A 330 1.34 13.22 2.43
N TYR A 331 1.84 12.72 3.57
CA TYR A 331 3.21 12.95 4.04
C TYR A 331 4.14 11.86 3.50
N GLU A 332 3.76 10.60 3.70
CA GLU A 332 4.53 9.42 3.30
C GLU A 332 4.99 9.50 1.83
N CYS A 333 4.12 9.95 0.92
CA CYS A 333 4.38 9.94 -0.52
C CYS A 333 5.65 10.69 -0.92
N LEU A 334 5.98 11.79 -0.21
CA LEU A 334 7.22 12.55 -0.36
C LEU A 334 8.43 11.85 0.24
N LEU A 335 8.24 11.25 1.41
CA LEU A 335 9.30 10.61 2.20
C LEU A 335 9.76 9.30 1.60
N PHE A 336 8.82 8.59 0.97
CA PHE A 336 8.93 7.18 0.70
C PHE A 336 10.16 6.78 -0.13
N SER A 337 10.56 7.63 -1.08
CA SER A 337 11.76 7.39 -1.87
C SER A 337 13.00 7.48 -0.99
N THR A 338 13.22 8.61 -0.32
CA THR A 338 14.33 8.79 0.63
C THR A 338 14.36 7.68 1.67
N PHE A 339 13.21 7.38 2.27
CA PHE A 339 13.03 6.36 3.28
C PHE A 339 13.46 4.97 2.78
N ASN A 340 12.97 4.51 1.62
CA ASN A 340 13.30 3.18 1.11
C ASN A 340 14.76 3.01 0.68
N TYR A 341 15.43 4.09 0.27
CA TYR A 341 16.85 4.06 -0.09
C TYR A 341 17.76 4.37 1.09
N TRP A 342 17.20 4.70 2.25
CA TRP A 342 18.01 5.00 3.42
C TRP A 342 18.50 3.72 4.10
N PRO A 343 19.81 3.62 4.43
CA PRO A 343 20.34 2.42 5.07
C PRO A 343 19.67 2.10 6.41
N GLY A 344 19.32 0.83 6.61
CA GLY A 344 18.64 0.35 7.81
C GLY A 344 17.12 0.58 7.84
N MET A 345 16.54 1.29 6.86
CA MET A 345 15.09 1.46 6.75
C MET A 345 14.44 0.33 5.95
N ASP A 346 13.58 -0.44 6.62
CA ASP A 346 12.83 -1.54 6.02
C ASP A 346 11.36 -1.52 6.49
N HIS A 347 10.62 -2.61 6.29
CA HIS A 347 9.21 -2.74 6.61
C HIS A 347 8.86 -2.44 8.08
N MET A 348 9.72 -2.75 9.05
CA MET A 348 9.44 -2.47 10.47
C MET A 348 9.54 -0.98 10.79
N GLU A 349 10.56 -0.32 10.26
CA GLU A 349 10.71 1.14 10.33
C GLU A 349 9.55 1.82 9.59
N HIS A 350 9.14 1.29 8.44
CA HIS A 350 8.02 1.83 7.67
C HIS A 350 6.70 1.69 8.43
N LEU A 351 6.49 0.55 9.08
CA LEU A 351 5.33 0.32 9.94
C LEU A 351 5.30 1.34 11.09
N SER A 352 6.45 1.58 11.73
CA SER A 352 6.59 2.55 12.82
C SER A 352 6.26 3.98 12.35
N LEU A 353 6.78 4.37 11.18
CA LEU A 353 6.46 5.66 10.55
C LEU A 353 4.96 5.77 10.24
N ASN A 354 4.34 4.73 9.67
CA ASN A 354 2.92 4.77 9.33
C ASN A 354 2.00 4.76 10.56
N ILE A 355 2.40 4.11 11.66
CA ILE A 355 1.73 4.23 12.97
C ILE A 355 1.73 5.70 13.42
N PHE A 356 2.89 6.36 13.39
CA PHE A 356 2.99 7.78 13.74
C PHE A 356 2.15 8.66 12.80
N LEU A 357 2.33 8.56 11.49
CA LEU A 357 1.64 9.39 10.50
C LEU A 357 0.11 9.23 10.58
N LYS A 358 -0.38 8.00 10.71
CA LYS A 358 -1.82 7.75 10.90
C LYS A 358 -2.33 8.41 12.17
N SER A 359 -1.63 8.20 13.29
CA SER A 359 -2.04 8.73 14.60
C SER A 359 -2.06 10.26 14.62
N VAL A 360 -1.06 10.91 14.03
CA VAL A 360 -1.02 12.38 13.90
C VAL A 360 -2.12 12.89 12.96
N CYS A 361 -2.42 12.18 11.86
CA CYS A 361 -3.51 12.57 10.97
C CYS A 361 -4.89 12.43 11.62
N GLU A 362 -5.08 11.47 12.51
CA GLU A 362 -6.36 11.23 13.21
C GLU A 362 -6.54 12.15 14.44
N LEU A 363 -5.48 12.40 15.20
CA LEU A 363 -5.56 13.12 16.48
C LEU A 363 -5.16 14.61 16.37
N GLY A 364 -4.31 14.96 15.41
CA GLY A 364 -3.49 16.18 15.47
C GLY A 364 -2.27 15.99 16.36
N LEU A 365 -1.21 16.78 16.12
CA LEU A 365 0.09 16.59 16.78
C LEU A 365 0.03 16.83 18.29
N ASP A 366 -0.59 17.92 18.74
CA ASP A 366 -0.67 18.26 20.16
C ASP A 366 -1.40 17.19 20.96
N LYS A 367 -2.54 16.71 20.43
CA LYS A 367 -3.31 15.64 21.06
C LYS A 367 -2.57 14.30 21.01
N TYR A 368 -1.83 14.02 19.93
CA TYR A 368 -0.96 12.85 19.86
C TYR A 368 0.10 12.88 20.97
N VAL A 369 0.79 14.01 21.14
CA VAL A 369 1.81 14.21 22.18
C VAL A 369 1.19 14.03 23.57
N ALA A 370 0.07 14.72 23.85
CA ALA A 370 -0.63 14.57 25.13
C ALA A 370 -1.05 13.12 25.41
N THR A 371 -1.53 12.41 24.39
CA THR A 371 -1.92 10.99 24.50
C THR A 371 -0.70 10.11 24.81
N VAL A 372 0.42 10.33 24.11
CA VAL A 372 1.67 9.60 24.37
C VAL A 372 2.20 9.86 25.77
N CYS A 373 2.22 11.11 26.22
CA CYS A 373 2.62 11.47 27.59
C CYS A 373 1.73 10.77 28.63
N ALA A 374 0.40 10.78 28.44
CA ALA A 374 -0.52 10.09 29.31
C ALA A 374 -0.27 8.58 29.34
N LEU A 375 -0.10 7.93 28.18
CA LEU A 375 0.17 6.49 28.10
C LEU A 375 1.52 6.08 28.70
N ASN A 376 2.52 6.96 28.69
CA ASN A 376 3.82 6.71 29.32
C ASN A 376 3.80 6.94 30.84
N ALA A 377 3.00 7.89 31.30
CA ALA A 377 2.76 8.12 32.74
C ALA A 377 1.79 7.10 33.34
N ASP A 378 1.07 6.35 32.51
CA ASP A 378 0.09 5.37 32.92
C ASP A 378 0.75 4.20 33.66
N THR A 379 0.49 4.14 34.97
CA THR A 379 0.91 3.09 35.90
C THR A 379 -0.24 2.14 36.25
N THR A 380 -1.34 2.17 35.48
CA THR A 380 -2.46 1.24 35.64
C THR A 380 -1.99 -0.21 35.61
N ASP A 381 -2.84 -1.09 36.17
CA ASP A 381 -2.69 -2.53 36.11
C ASP A 381 -2.16 -2.96 34.72
N PRO A 382 -1.02 -3.66 34.64
CA PRO A 382 -0.47 -4.15 33.38
C PRO A 382 -1.51 -4.86 32.49
N MET A 383 -2.53 -5.48 33.08
CA MET A 383 -3.64 -6.13 32.38
C MET A 383 -4.57 -5.16 31.64
N MET A 384 -4.68 -3.91 32.10
CA MET A 384 -5.51 -2.86 31.53
C MET A 384 -4.77 -1.96 30.55
N ARG A 385 -3.45 -2.10 30.43
CA ARG A 385 -2.63 -1.32 29.50
C ARG A 385 -3.11 -1.52 28.06
N GLY A 386 -3.48 -0.43 27.39
CA GLY A 386 -3.99 -0.46 26.00
C GLY A 386 -5.50 -0.61 25.85
N PHE A 387 -6.22 -0.75 26.96
CA PHE A 387 -7.67 -0.56 26.98
C PHE A 387 -7.99 0.93 26.96
N ASN A 388 -9.08 1.29 26.29
CA ASN A 388 -9.57 2.66 26.28
C ASN A 388 -10.37 2.99 27.55
N ASN A 389 -10.79 4.25 27.68
CA ASN A 389 -11.47 4.78 28.87
C ASN A 389 -12.82 4.11 29.19
N ILE A 390 -13.39 3.32 28.28
CA ILE A 390 -14.61 2.53 28.51
C ILE A 390 -14.31 1.05 28.82
N GLY A 391 -13.05 0.71 29.09
CA GLY A 391 -12.63 -0.65 29.45
C GLY A 391 -12.64 -1.63 28.29
N LYS A 392 -12.45 -1.16 27.04
CA LYS A 392 -12.35 -2.03 25.85
C LYS A 392 -10.97 -1.97 25.21
N TYR A 393 -10.45 -3.13 24.82
CA TYR A 393 -9.27 -3.25 23.97
C TYR A 393 -9.71 -3.35 22.51
N LEU A 394 -9.28 -2.40 21.67
CA LEU A 394 -9.67 -2.31 20.27
C LEU A 394 -8.42 -2.29 19.38
N SER A 395 -8.20 -3.38 18.64
CA SER A 395 -6.99 -3.59 17.83
C SER A 395 -6.75 -2.52 16.75
N ASP A 396 -7.79 -1.77 16.39
CA ASP A 396 -7.73 -0.67 15.42
C ASP A 396 -7.64 0.72 16.07
N GLN A 397 -7.19 0.80 17.33
CA GLN A 397 -6.91 2.05 18.03
C GLN A 397 -5.41 2.25 18.34
N PHE A 398 -4.98 3.50 18.34
CA PHE A 398 -3.60 3.89 18.63
C PHE A 398 -3.11 3.36 19.99
N CYS A 399 -3.91 3.50 21.05
CA CYS A 399 -3.53 3.11 22.40
C CYS A 399 -3.18 1.62 22.51
N SER A 400 -3.96 0.75 21.86
CA SER A 400 -3.73 -0.69 21.87
C SER A 400 -2.42 -1.07 21.16
N VAL A 401 -2.06 -0.35 20.08
CA VAL A 401 -0.80 -0.57 19.36
C VAL A 401 0.40 0.02 20.11
N TYR A 402 0.27 1.24 20.64
CA TYR A 402 1.36 1.95 21.32
C TYR A 402 1.81 1.23 22.61
N THR A 403 0.88 0.54 23.27
CA THR A 403 1.11 -0.12 24.56
C THR A 403 1.53 -1.59 24.46
N LEU A 404 1.86 -2.06 23.25
CA LEU A 404 2.45 -3.37 23.05
C LEU A 404 3.82 -3.45 23.75
N GLU A 405 4.18 -4.65 24.23
CA GLU A 405 5.43 -4.88 24.94
C GLU A 405 6.64 -4.70 24.01
N GLY A 406 7.46 -3.69 24.26
CA GLY A 406 8.66 -3.38 23.47
C GLY A 406 9.88 -4.25 23.80
N ASN A 407 9.84 -4.96 24.94
CA ASN A 407 10.93 -5.73 25.53
C ASN A 407 12.23 -4.89 25.68
N GLU A 408 12.10 -3.60 26.00
CA GLU A 408 13.24 -2.67 26.02
C GLU A 408 14.36 -3.15 26.95
N THR A 409 14.01 -3.67 28.13
CA THR A 409 14.94 -4.17 29.15
C THR A 409 15.71 -5.43 28.73
N LYS A 410 15.24 -6.14 27.69
CA LYS A 410 15.89 -7.34 27.15
C LYS A 410 16.82 -7.03 25.96
N ARG A 411 16.86 -5.78 25.51
CA ARG A 411 17.65 -5.37 24.34
C ARG A 411 19.06 -4.97 24.75
N SER A 412 20.02 -5.25 23.86
CA SER A 412 21.38 -4.75 24.02
C SER A 412 21.42 -3.23 23.81
N VAL A 413 22.42 -2.57 24.41
CA VAL A 413 22.69 -1.14 24.20
C VAL A 413 22.84 -0.82 22.70
N SER A 414 23.48 -1.72 21.95
CA SER A 414 23.68 -1.60 20.50
C SER A 414 22.35 -1.61 19.73
N ASP A 415 21.42 -2.53 20.04
CA ASP A 415 20.10 -2.56 19.39
C ASP A 415 19.28 -1.31 19.72
N LEU A 416 19.28 -0.89 20.99
CA LEU A 416 18.59 0.33 21.42
C LEU A 416 19.15 1.57 20.70
N PHE A 417 20.47 1.72 20.64
CA PHE A 417 21.10 2.83 19.93
C PHE A 417 20.70 2.85 18.44
N SER A 418 20.73 1.70 17.76
CA SER A 418 20.32 1.60 16.35
C SER A 418 18.87 2.04 16.13
N ARG A 419 17.95 1.71 17.04
CA ARG A 419 16.55 2.15 16.95
C ARG A 419 16.41 3.65 17.10
N HIS A 420 17.20 4.27 17.98
CA HIS A 420 17.24 5.73 18.12
C HIS A 420 17.86 6.39 16.89
N CYS A 421 18.82 5.75 16.21
CA CYS A 421 19.30 6.21 14.90
C CYS A 421 18.19 6.21 13.85
N HIS A 422 17.40 5.14 13.76
CA HIS A 422 16.26 5.07 12.84
C HIS A 422 15.23 6.17 13.16
N ALA A 423 14.88 6.35 14.44
CA ALA A 423 13.97 7.41 14.87
C ALA A 423 14.49 8.81 14.48
N ALA A 424 15.78 9.09 14.71
CA ALA A 424 16.40 10.36 14.37
C ALA A 424 16.32 10.65 12.86
N VAL A 425 16.61 9.64 12.03
CA VAL A 425 16.48 9.75 10.57
C VAL A 425 15.03 9.97 10.17
N MET A 426 14.06 9.24 10.73
CA MET A 426 12.64 9.44 10.42
C MET A 426 12.20 10.88 10.73
N VAL A 427 12.60 11.42 11.89
CA VAL A 427 12.30 12.81 12.27
C VAL A 427 12.91 13.79 11.27
N SER A 428 14.19 13.63 10.90
CA SER A 428 14.80 14.49 9.87
C SER A 428 14.08 14.41 8.52
N ILE A 429 13.72 13.21 8.08
CA ILE A 429 12.96 13.00 6.84
C ILE A 429 11.61 13.71 6.90
N MET A 430 10.86 13.57 8.01
CA MET A 430 9.57 14.21 8.20
C MET A 430 9.65 15.75 8.22
N ILE A 431 10.66 16.32 8.88
CA ILE A 431 10.91 17.76 8.87
C ILE A 431 11.18 18.24 7.43
N LEU A 432 12.00 17.51 6.66
CA LEU A 432 12.28 17.83 5.26
C LEU A 432 11.04 17.73 4.35
N ALA A 433 10.02 16.95 4.73
CA ALA A 433 8.71 16.91 4.05
C ALA A 433 7.82 18.11 4.34
N GLY A 434 8.19 18.98 5.28
CA GLY A 434 7.34 20.06 5.76
C GLY A 434 6.39 19.67 6.88
N LEU A 435 6.59 18.53 7.56
CA LEU A 435 5.88 18.27 8.80
C LEU A 435 6.43 19.19 9.89
N GLN A 436 5.59 20.08 10.41
CA GLN A 436 5.96 20.98 11.50
C GLN A 436 6.03 20.18 12.80
N ILE A 437 7.23 19.77 13.18
CA ILE A 437 7.50 19.15 14.48
C ILE A 437 8.02 20.27 15.39
N PRO A 438 7.33 20.61 16.49
CA PRO A 438 7.79 21.61 17.42
C PRO A 438 9.15 21.25 18.03
N ASN A 439 9.97 22.27 18.29
CA ASN A 439 11.24 22.13 19.01
C ASN A 439 10.98 22.03 20.52
N HIS A 440 10.30 20.97 20.97
CA HIS A 440 10.10 20.71 22.40
C HIS A 440 11.18 19.75 22.90
#